data_AF-A0A5U2MGU5-F1
#
_entry.id   AF-A0A5U2MGU5-F1
#
_cell.length_a   1.000
_cell.length_b   1.000
_cell.length_c   1.000
_cell.angle_alpha   90.00
_cell.angle_beta   90.00
_cell.angle_gamma   90.00
#
_symmetry.space_group_name_H-M   'P 1'
#
loop_
_entity.id
_entity.type
_entity.pdbx_description
1 polymer ?
#
loop_
_entity_poly.entity_id
_entity_poly.type
_entity_poly.pdbx_seq_one_letter_code
_entity_poly.pdbx_strand_id
1 'polypeptide(L)'
;MSRQEAATQLFMSAPPASIDVVIEQLERDAQAAGIDIHTISVMASLLRDRIEAYSDVLKIEPERVIHALEVLRGTEVPWAFYTPSRLPELEDVHCWETPHDFDQDLGEHQLRRYICPKCEHESTDPMRCTAGHAPGVNQYPESCDATIWNSPDSWDSINPIIKLIIKSTFLADLTVHTIFYPKGLKLPEIQDVE
;
A
#
# COMPACT_ATOMS: atom_id res chain seq x y z
N MET A 1 19.45 -0.69 -9.23
CA MET A 1 18.25 -0.18 -9.90
C MET A 1 17.40 0.55 -8.89
N SER A 2 16.98 1.78 -9.20
CA SER A 2 16.06 2.53 -8.35
C SER A 2 14.62 2.00 -8.54
N ARG A 3 13.74 2.21 -7.55
CA ARG A 3 12.30 1.81 -7.64
C ARG A 3 11.61 2.43 -8.86
N GLN A 4 12.02 3.65 -9.21
CA GLN A 4 11.52 4.38 -10.38
C GLN A 4 11.95 3.76 -11.71
N GLU A 5 13.17 3.22 -11.80
CA GLU A 5 13.66 2.51 -12.99
C GLU A 5 12.92 1.19 -13.21
N ALA A 6 12.65 0.44 -12.13
CA ALA A 6 11.88 -0.80 -12.19
C ALA A 6 10.42 -0.55 -12.63
N ALA A 7 9.77 0.46 -12.05
CA ALA A 7 8.44 0.91 -12.48
C ALA A 7 8.43 1.32 -13.97
N THR A 8 9.43 2.10 -14.40
CA THR A 8 9.50 2.55 -15.80
C THR A 8 9.65 1.37 -16.78
N GLN A 9 10.49 0.38 -16.46
CA GLN A 9 10.67 -0.81 -17.31
C GLN A 9 9.42 -1.67 -17.39
N LEU A 10 8.69 -1.82 -16.28
CA LEU A 10 7.41 -2.53 -16.22
C LEU A 10 6.40 -1.97 -17.23
N PHE A 11 6.33 -0.65 -17.38
CA PHE A 11 5.38 0.00 -18.29
C PHE A 11 5.79 -0.03 -19.77
N MET A 12 7.00 -0.46 -20.10
CA MET A 12 7.54 -0.52 -21.48
C MET A 12 7.41 -1.91 -22.15
N SER A 13 7.33 -2.99 -21.37
CA SER A 13 7.10 -4.35 -21.89
C SER A 13 5.63 -4.57 -22.27
N ALA A 14 5.38 -5.37 -23.31
CA ALA A 14 4.02 -5.71 -23.74
C ALA A 14 3.34 -6.61 -22.68
N PRO A 15 2.14 -6.25 -22.19
CA PRO A 15 1.39 -7.08 -21.26
C PRO A 15 0.81 -8.32 -21.98
N PRO A 16 0.37 -9.35 -21.22
CA PRO A 16 -0.32 -10.50 -21.80
C PRO A 16 -1.62 -10.06 -22.49
N ALA A 17 -2.13 -10.91 -23.39
CA ALA A 17 -3.34 -10.62 -24.15
C ALA A 17 -4.65 -10.83 -23.38
N SER A 18 -4.63 -11.57 -22.27
CA SER A 18 -5.81 -11.88 -21.46
C SER A 18 -5.39 -12.34 -20.07
N ILE A 19 -6.07 -11.81 -19.04
CA ILE A 19 -5.88 -12.23 -17.65
C ILE A 19 -6.30 -13.68 -17.41
N ASP A 20 -7.40 -14.14 -18.04
CA ASP A 20 -7.93 -15.49 -17.83
C ASP A 20 -6.95 -16.56 -18.31
N VAL A 21 -6.29 -16.32 -19.46
CA VAL A 21 -5.28 -17.24 -19.99
C VAL A 21 -4.11 -17.40 -19.03
N VAL A 22 -3.70 -16.32 -18.36
CA VAL A 22 -2.62 -16.38 -17.36
C VAL A 22 -3.09 -17.15 -16.13
N ILE A 23 -4.28 -16.85 -15.60
CA ILE A 23 -4.81 -17.52 -14.42
C ILE A 23 -5.01 -19.02 -14.67
N GLU A 24 -5.59 -19.41 -15.81
CA GLU A 24 -5.75 -20.82 -16.19
C GLU A 24 -4.40 -21.54 -16.32
N GLN A 25 -3.34 -20.85 -16.77
CA GLN A 25 -2.00 -21.41 -16.82
C GLN A 25 -1.45 -21.62 -15.40
N LEU A 26 -1.60 -20.65 -14.50
CA LEU A 26 -1.18 -20.76 -13.10
C LEU A 26 -1.92 -21.89 -12.36
N GLU A 27 -3.22 -22.05 -12.61
CA GLU A 27 -4.03 -23.14 -12.06
C GLU A 27 -3.54 -24.51 -12.55
N ARG A 28 -3.26 -24.65 -13.86
CA ARG A 28 -2.71 -25.88 -14.44
C ARG A 28 -1.34 -26.23 -13.87
N ASP A 29 -0.46 -25.25 -13.71
CA ASP A 29 0.88 -25.45 -13.16
C ASP A 29 0.82 -25.86 -11.67
N ALA A 30 -0.07 -25.25 -10.89
CA ALA A 30 -0.30 -25.63 -9.50
C ALA A 30 -0.88 -27.05 -9.38
N GLN A 31 -1.82 -27.42 -10.25
CA GLN A 31 -2.38 -28.77 -10.30
C GLN A 31 -1.31 -29.80 -10.66
N ALA A 32 -0.45 -29.50 -11.64
CA ALA A 32 0.67 -30.36 -12.02
C ALA A 32 1.70 -30.53 -10.89
N ALA A 33 1.86 -29.50 -10.04
CA ALA A 33 2.69 -29.54 -8.83
C ALA A 33 2.03 -30.28 -7.65
N GLY A 34 0.79 -30.75 -7.79
CA GLY A 34 0.07 -31.50 -6.75
C GLY A 34 -0.51 -30.62 -5.64
N ILE A 35 -0.71 -29.33 -5.89
CA ILE A 35 -1.39 -28.43 -4.95
C ILE A 35 -2.88 -28.78 -4.90
N ASP A 36 -3.49 -28.66 -3.72
CA ASP A 36 -4.90 -28.98 -3.55
C ASP A 36 -5.80 -27.96 -4.28
N ILE A 37 -6.94 -28.46 -4.76
CA ILE A 37 -7.89 -27.68 -5.58
C ILE A 37 -8.42 -26.46 -4.82
N HIS A 38 -8.56 -26.54 -3.49
CA HIS A 38 -9.08 -25.43 -2.71
C HIS A 38 -8.08 -24.27 -2.67
N THR A 39 -6.81 -24.55 -2.40
CA THR A 39 -5.73 -23.55 -2.46
C THR A 39 -5.63 -22.89 -3.84
N ILE A 40 -5.73 -23.69 -4.92
CA ILE A 40 -5.73 -23.16 -6.30
C ILE A 40 -6.91 -22.21 -6.52
N SER A 41 -8.11 -22.62 -6.10
CA SER A 41 -9.34 -21.82 -6.26
C SER A 41 -9.28 -20.50 -5.47
N VAL A 42 -8.79 -20.54 -4.23
CA VAL A 42 -8.61 -19.35 -3.39
C VAL A 42 -7.59 -18.39 -4.02
N MET A 43 -6.46 -18.91 -4.49
CA MET A 43 -5.44 -18.12 -5.17
C MET A 43 -6.00 -17.42 -6.41
N ALA A 44 -6.71 -18.16 -7.26
CA ALA A 44 -7.26 -17.64 -8.51
C ALA A 44 -8.37 -16.61 -8.28
N SER A 45 -9.23 -16.80 -7.27
CA SER A 45 -10.25 -15.81 -6.88
C SER A 45 -9.58 -14.53 -6.39
N LEU A 46 -8.67 -14.65 -5.42
CA LEU A 46 -7.94 -13.51 -4.86
C LEU A 46 -7.23 -12.71 -5.96
N LEU A 47 -6.59 -13.39 -6.90
CA LEU A 47 -5.85 -12.73 -7.97
C LEU A 47 -6.80 -11.94 -8.89
N ARG A 48 -7.98 -12.46 -9.22
CA ARG A 48 -8.99 -11.72 -10.01
C ARG A 48 -9.45 -10.47 -9.25
N ASP A 49 -9.88 -10.66 -8.00
CA ASP A 49 -10.39 -9.58 -7.15
C ASP A 49 -9.34 -8.46 -6.99
N ARG A 50 -8.07 -8.82 -6.79
CA ARG A 50 -6.98 -7.84 -6.66
C ARG A 50 -6.61 -7.17 -7.97
N ILE A 51 -6.63 -7.89 -9.09
CA ILE A 51 -6.37 -7.29 -10.41
C ILE A 51 -7.42 -6.23 -10.73
N GLU A 52 -8.69 -6.53 -10.49
CA GLU A 52 -9.80 -5.59 -10.70
C GLU A 52 -9.64 -4.35 -9.82
N ALA A 53 -9.50 -4.53 -8.51
CA ALA A 53 -9.32 -3.41 -7.58
C ALA A 53 -8.09 -2.54 -7.93
N TYR A 54 -6.96 -3.16 -8.29
CA TYR A 54 -5.75 -2.41 -8.65
C TYR A 54 -5.90 -1.71 -10.00
N SER A 55 -6.53 -2.35 -10.98
CA SER A 55 -6.86 -1.74 -12.27
C SER A 55 -7.68 -0.46 -12.07
N ASP A 56 -8.70 -0.54 -11.23
CA ASP A 56 -9.60 0.58 -10.97
C ASP A 56 -8.94 1.72 -10.22
N VAL A 57 -8.16 1.45 -9.18
CA VAL A 57 -7.48 2.50 -8.41
C VAL A 57 -6.35 3.15 -9.22
N LEU A 58 -5.56 2.33 -9.92
CA LEU A 58 -4.41 2.81 -10.70
C LEU A 58 -4.82 3.39 -12.05
N LYS A 59 -6.06 3.15 -12.51
CA LYS A 59 -6.58 3.55 -13.83
C LYS A 59 -5.70 3.04 -14.97
N ILE A 60 -5.33 1.76 -14.89
CA ILE A 60 -4.57 1.04 -15.93
C ILE A 60 -5.26 -0.27 -16.28
N GLU A 61 -4.98 -0.80 -17.47
CA GLU A 61 -5.58 -2.07 -17.92
C GLU A 61 -5.24 -3.25 -16.98
N PRO A 62 -6.18 -4.17 -16.71
CA PRO A 62 -5.96 -5.39 -15.92
C PRO A 62 -4.75 -6.21 -16.37
N GLU A 63 -4.49 -6.29 -17.68
CA GLU A 63 -3.35 -6.99 -18.25
C GLU A 63 -2.02 -6.37 -17.82
N ARG A 64 -1.97 -5.05 -17.61
CA ARG A 64 -0.77 -4.39 -17.07
C ARG A 64 -0.57 -4.69 -15.60
N VAL A 65 -1.65 -4.82 -14.83
CA VAL A 65 -1.58 -5.21 -13.41
C VAL A 65 -0.98 -6.61 -13.29
N ILE A 66 -1.57 -7.61 -13.96
CA ILE A 66 -1.08 -9.00 -13.85
C ILE A 66 0.34 -9.14 -14.40
N HIS A 67 0.69 -8.40 -15.46
CA HIS A 67 2.06 -8.35 -15.96
C HIS A 67 3.05 -7.87 -14.88
N ALA A 68 2.70 -6.78 -14.19
CA ALA A 68 3.56 -6.26 -13.14
C ALA A 68 3.65 -7.19 -11.94
N LEU A 69 2.55 -7.84 -11.56
CA LEU A 69 2.55 -8.86 -10.50
C LEU A 69 3.42 -10.06 -10.86
N GLU A 70 3.37 -10.54 -12.10
CA GLU A 70 4.21 -11.66 -12.57
C GLU A 70 5.70 -11.29 -12.60
N VAL A 71 6.03 -10.06 -13.00
CA VAL A 71 7.41 -9.55 -12.92
C VAL A 71 7.87 -9.45 -11.46
N LEU A 72 7.02 -8.97 -10.56
CA LEU A 72 7.33 -8.87 -9.13
C LEU A 72 7.48 -10.25 -8.46
N ARG A 73 6.63 -11.21 -8.83
CA ARG A 73 6.70 -12.61 -8.41
C ARG A 73 8.03 -13.25 -8.81
N GLY A 74 8.51 -12.93 -10.01
CA GLY A 74 9.74 -13.48 -10.57
C GLY A 74 9.71 -15.01 -10.60
N THR A 75 10.56 -15.65 -9.79
CA THR A 75 10.66 -17.12 -9.74
C THR A 75 9.90 -17.75 -8.58
N GLU A 76 9.23 -16.97 -7.74
CA GLU A 76 8.44 -17.50 -6.62
C GLU A 76 7.24 -18.30 -7.15
N VAL A 77 6.91 -19.42 -6.50
CA VAL A 77 5.77 -20.24 -6.94
C VAL A 77 4.45 -19.48 -6.76
N PRO A 78 3.49 -19.59 -7.70
CA PRO A 78 2.27 -18.78 -7.69
C PRO A 78 1.50 -18.82 -6.37
N TRP A 79 1.30 -20.01 -5.79
CA TRP A 79 0.55 -20.19 -4.54
C TRP A 79 1.26 -19.67 -3.29
N ALA A 80 2.55 -19.34 -3.36
CA ALA A 80 3.27 -18.69 -2.26
C ALA A 80 3.26 -17.16 -2.38
N PHE A 81 3.22 -16.66 -3.62
CA PHE A 81 3.22 -15.23 -3.90
C PHE A 81 1.82 -14.61 -3.85
N TYR A 82 0.83 -15.28 -4.44
CA TYR A 82 -0.55 -14.78 -4.54
C TYR A 82 -1.34 -15.12 -3.27
N THR A 83 -0.99 -14.44 -2.18
CA THR A 83 -1.62 -14.58 -0.86
C THR A 83 -2.16 -13.24 -0.36
N PRO A 84 -3.16 -13.23 0.56
CA PRO A 84 -3.72 -11.97 1.09
C PRO A 84 -2.67 -11.09 1.78
N SER A 85 -1.64 -11.69 2.37
CA SER A 85 -0.54 -10.97 3.03
C SER A 85 0.43 -10.27 2.07
N ARG A 86 0.47 -10.69 0.80
CA ARG A 86 1.37 -10.14 -0.23
C ARG A 86 0.65 -9.18 -1.18
N LEU A 87 -0.65 -9.42 -1.40
CA LEU A 87 -1.52 -8.58 -2.22
C LEU A 87 -2.44 -7.75 -1.30
N PRO A 88 -2.01 -6.56 -0.84
CA PRO A 88 -2.79 -5.77 0.09
C PRO A 88 -4.13 -5.33 -0.50
N GLU A 89 -5.12 -5.17 0.37
CA GLU A 89 -6.38 -4.51 0.04
C GLU A 89 -6.18 -3.01 -0.10
N LEU A 90 -6.95 -2.39 -0.99
CA LEU A 90 -6.95 -0.95 -1.21
C LEU A 90 -8.23 -0.30 -0.64
N GLU A 91 -8.66 -0.76 0.53
CA GLU A 91 -9.79 -0.17 1.27
C GLU A 91 -9.32 1.06 2.08
N ASP A 92 -10.09 2.15 1.99
CA ASP A 92 -9.83 3.42 2.69
C ASP A 92 -8.41 4.00 2.41
N VAL A 93 -7.91 3.81 1.19
CA VAL A 93 -6.57 4.25 0.78
C VAL A 93 -6.63 5.56 0.01
N HIS A 94 -5.89 6.56 0.48
CA HIS A 94 -5.67 7.80 -0.26
C HIS A 94 -4.59 7.63 -1.33
N CYS A 95 -4.85 8.15 -2.52
CA CYS A 95 -3.98 7.93 -3.66
C CYS A 95 -3.35 9.23 -4.16
N TRP A 96 -2.04 9.20 -4.36
CA TRP A 96 -1.30 10.21 -5.13
C TRP A 96 -0.69 9.57 -6.37
N GLU A 97 -0.58 10.34 -7.45
CA GLU A 97 -0.02 9.82 -8.70
C GLU A 97 1.48 9.56 -8.57
N THR A 98 2.23 10.54 -8.03
CA THR A 98 3.68 10.45 -7.84
C THR A 98 4.12 10.83 -6.44
N PRO A 99 5.35 10.43 -6.01
CA PRO A 99 5.90 10.90 -4.74
C PRO A 99 6.01 12.42 -4.67
N HIS A 100 6.21 13.07 -5.82
CA HIS A 100 6.31 14.52 -5.92
C HIS A 100 4.98 15.21 -5.61
N ASP A 101 3.85 14.67 -6.11
CA ASP A 101 2.52 15.23 -5.85
C ASP A 101 2.20 15.16 -4.35
N PHE A 102 2.53 14.02 -3.72
CA PHE A 102 2.39 13.86 -2.28
C PHE A 102 3.24 14.85 -1.49
N ASP A 103 4.51 15.02 -1.89
CA ASP A 103 5.43 15.98 -1.25
C ASP A 103 4.96 17.43 -1.41
N GLN A 104 4.39 17.77 -2.56
CA GLN A 104 3.84 19.10 -2.84
C GLN A 104 2.64 19.40 -1.94
N ASP A 105 1.71 18.45 -1.80
CA ASP A 105 0.53 18.61 -0.95
C ASP A 105 0.88 18.68 0.54
N LEU A 106 1.92 17.94 0.97
CA LEU A 106 2.45 18.03 2.33
C LEU A 106 3.15 19.37 2.64
N GLY A 107 3.57 20.12 1.62
CA GLY A 107 4.35 21.34 1.76
C GLY A 107 5.80 21.11 2.20
N GLU A 108 6.46 22.19 2.64
CA GLU A 108 7.89 22.20 2.95
C GLU A 108 8.26 21.21 4.07
N HIS A 109 9.22 20.32 3.79
CA HIS A 109 9.59 19.22 4.69
C HIS A 109 9.91 19.63 6.13
N GLN A 110 10.53 20.80 6.34
CA GLN A 110 10.89 21.29 7.69
C GLN A 110 9.67 21.72 8.52
N LEU A 111 8.57 22.08 7.84
CA LEU A 111 7.33 22.57 8.43
C LEU A 111 6.28 21.47 8.61
N ARG A 112 6.51 20.28 8.04
CA ARG A 112 5.58 19.15 8.15
C ARG A 112 5.35 18.79 9.62
N ARG A 113 4.07 18.66 9.98
CA ARG A 113 3.60 18.23 11.29
C ARG A 113 2.52 17.18 11.11
N TYR A 114 2.50 16.20 11.99
CA TYR A 114 1.56 15.08 11.94
C TYR A 114 0.83 14.98 13.28
N ILE A 115 -0.46 14.68 13.25
CA ILE A 115 -1.27 14.61 14.47
C ILE A 115 -1.15 13.22 15.08
N CYS A 116 -0.58 13.14 16.28
CA CYS A 116 -0.48 11.88 17.01
C CYS A 116 -1.88 11.31 17.32
N PRO A 117 -2.19 10.05 16.97
CA PRO A 117 -3.49 9.45 17.23
C PRO A 117 -3.82 9.25 18.70
N LYS A 118 -2.79 9.09 19.54
CA LYS A 118 -2.95 8.79 20.97
C LYS A 118 -3.14 10.03 21.84
N CYS A 119 -2.44 11.13 21.52
CA CYS A 119 -2.38 12.31 22.38
C CYS A 119 -2.59 13.64 21.66
N GLU A 120 -2.93 13.59 20.37
CA GLU A 120 -3.21 14.76 19.49
C GLU A 120 -2.04 15.77 19.34
N HIS A 121 -0.86 15.43 19.88
CA HIS A 121 0.31 16.27 19.78
C HIS A 121 0.86 16.30 18.35
N GLU A 122 1.41 17.45 17.95
CA GLU A 122 2.08 17.62 16.67
C GLU A 122 3.44 16.91 16.69
N SER A 123 3.52 15.81 15.97
CA SER A 123 4.75 15.10 15.72
C SER A 123 5.51 15.67 14.52
N THR A 124 6.83 15.64 14.58
CA THR A 124 7.70 15.86 13.41
C THR A 124 8.01 14.57 12.65
N ASP A 125 7.60 13.42 13.20
CA ASP A 125 7.79 12.09 12.63
C ASP A 125 6.43 11.53 12.19
N PRO A 126 6.28 11.07 10.94
CA PRO A 126 5.01 10.56 10.41
C PRO A 126 4.58 9.23 11.01
N MET A 127 5.45 8.52 11.73
CA MET A 127 5.20 7.17 12.24
C MET A 127 5.33 7.03 13.76
N ARG A 128 5.80 8.08 14.44
CA ARG A 128 6.05 8.07 15.89
C ARG A 128 5.70 9.41 16.51
N CYS A 129 5.15 9.41 17.72
CA CYS A 129 4.93 10.64 18.48
C CYS A 129 6.24 11.19 19.06
N THR A 130 6.48 12.50 18.89
CA THR A 130 7.62 13.21 19.46
C THR A 130 7.29 13.99 20.74
N ALA A 131 6.07 13.85 21.27
CA ALA A 131 5.67 14.51 22.52
C ALA A 131 6.57 14.03 23.69
N GLY A 132 7.08 14.97 24.48
CA GLY A 132 7.88 14.66 25.68
C GLY A 132 9.37 14.38 25.44
N HIS A 133 9.92 14.61 24.24
CA HIS A 133 11.37 14.52 23.97
C HIS A 133 12.09 15.88 24.05
N ALA A 134 11.44 16.93 24.57
CA ALA A 134 12.08 18.22 24.82
C ALA A 134 12.86 18.16 26.16
N PRO A 135 14.20 18.28 26.17
CA PRO A 135 14.97 18.31 27.40
C PRO A 135 14.83 19.70 28.02
N GLY A 136 13.85 19.86 28.90
CA GLY A 136 13.71 21.09 29.67
C GLY A 136 12.26 21.38 30.02
N VAL A 137 12.02 21.52 31.32
CA VAL A 137 10.78 21.95 31.96
C VAL A 137 9.78 20.82 32.21
N ASN A 138 9.97 20.22 33.39
CA ASN A 138 9.01 19.40 34.12
C ASN A 138 7.61 20.04 34.13
N GLN A 139 6.61 19.41 33.51
CA GLN A 139 5.23 19.39 34.02
C GLN A 139 4.19 18.47 33.33
N TYR A 140 4.57 17.44 32.57
CA TYR A 140 3.64 16.34 32.23
C TYR A 140 4.37 14.98 32.26
N PRO A 141 4.07 14.07 33.22
CA PRO A 141 4.64 12.75 33.25
C PRO A 141 3.77 11.81 32.42
N GLU A 142 4.11 11.68 31.15
CA GLU A 142 4.14 10.44 30.37
C GLU A 142 4.47 10.83 28.93
N SER A 143 5.70 10.56 28.51
CA SER A 143 6.09 10.66 27.11
C SER A 143 5.15 9.79 26.29
N CYS A 144 4.46 10.36 25.31
CA CYS A 144 3.61 9.57 24.43
C CYS A 144 4.52 8.67 23.57
N ASP A 145 4.33 7.36 23.70
CA ASP A 145 5.08 6.29 23.03
C ASP A 145 4.37 5.78 21.76
N ALA A 146 3.36 6.52 21.28
CA ALA A 146 2.59 6.11 20.11
C ALA A 146 3.50 5.96 18.89
N THR A 147 3.41 4.80 18.26
CA THR A 147 3.99 4.50 16.95
C THR A 147 2.93 3.81 16.11
N ILE A 148 3.03 3.88 14.79
CA ILE A 148 2.12 3.14 13.90
C ILE A 148 2.17 1.61 14.18
N TRP A 149 3.31 1.11 14.66
CA TRP A 149 3.55 -0.31 14.94
C TRP A 149 2.96 -0.79 16.27
N ASN A 150 2.67 0.14 17.19
CA ASN A 150 2.01 -0.13 18.46
C ASN A 150 0.56 0.36 18.46
N SER A 151 0.02 0.62 17.26
CA SER A 151 -1.37 1.01 17.07
C SER A 151 -2.29 -0.14 17.50
N PRO A 152 -3.17 0.06 18.51
CA PRO A 152 -4.29 -0.84 18.73
C PRO A 152 -5.19 -0.85 17.49
N ASP A 153 -5.85 -1.97 17.22
CA ASP A 153 -6.85 -2.12 16.15
C ASP A 153 -7.97 -1.05 16.24
N SER A 154 -8.14 -0.42 17.42
CA SER A 154 -9.12 0.66 17.62
C SER A 154 -8.70 2.02 17.06
N TRP A 155 -7.44 2.25 16.68
CA TRP A 155 -7.04 3.52 16.06
C TRP A 155 -7.55 3.67 14.62
N ASP A 156 -7.94 2.60 13.93
CA ASP A 156 -8.61 2.71 12.62
C ASP A 156 -9.97 3.44 12.74
N SER A 157 -10.59 3.42 13.91
CA SER A 157 -11.86 4.13 14.18
C SER A 157 -11.69 5.58 14.63
N ILE A 158 -10.44 6.01 14.87
CA ILE A 158 -10.10 7.36 15.30
C ILE A 158 -9.28 7.94 14.15
N ASN A 159 -9.78 8.99 13.51
CA ASN A 159 -9.24 9.65 12.31
C ASN A 159 -7.76 10.14 12.22
N PRO A 160 -6.79 9.94 13.16
CA PRO A 160 -5.43 10.49 12.98
C PRO A 160 -4.43 9.56 12.28
N ILE A 161 -4.84 8.44 11.67
CA ILE A 161 -3.97 7.64 10.80
C ILE A 161 -4.57 7.61 9.40
N ILE A 162 -3.72 7.73 8.38
CA ILE A 162 -4.11 7.57 6.98
C ILE A 162 -3.37 6.42 6.33
N LYS A 163 -4.09 5.65 5.50
CA LYS A 163 -3.51 4.68 4.56
C LYS A 163 -3.35 5.37 3.21
N LEU A 164 -2.22 5.18 2.57
CA LEU A 164 -1.97 5.78 1.26
C LEU A 164 -1.12 4.92 0.34
N ILE A 165 -1.28 5.12 -0.95
CA ILE A 165 -0.39 4.59 -1.99
C ILE A 165 0.09 5.70 -2.92
N ILE A 166 1.26 5.47 -3.51
CA ILE A 166 1.75 6.24 -4.65
C ILE A 166 1.60 5.38 -5.90
N LYS A 167 0.66 5.74 -6.76
CA LYS A 167 0.23 4.88 -7.89
C LYS A 167 1.38 4.51 -8.82
N SER A 168 2.23 5.48 -9.15
CA SER A 168 3.40 5.26 -10.05
C SER A 168 4.43 4.25 -9.53
N THR A 169 4.44 3.96 -8.23
CA THR A 169 5.37 2.99 -7.62
C THR A 169 4.70 1.78 -6.98
N PHE A 170 3.37 1.79 -6.83
CA PHE A 170 2.64 0.75 -6.09
C PHE A 170 2.90 -0.65 -6.64
N LEU A 171 2.79 -0.87 -7.96
CA LEU A 171 3.01 -2.21 -8.54
C LEU A 171 4.49 -2.67 -8.52
N ALA A 172 5.42 -1.83 -8.08
CA ALA A 172 6.82 -2.20 -7.94
C ALA A 172 7.13 -2.88 -6.60
N ASP A 173 6.33 -2.65 -5.56
CA ASP A 173 6.57 -3.22 -4.22
C ASP A 173 5.31 -3.56 -3.41
N LEU A 174 4.12 -3.25 -3.94
CA LEU A 174 2.81 -3.47 -3.31
C LEU A 174 2.72 -2.87 -1.91
N THR A 175 3.36 -1.72 -1.67
CA THR A 175 3.34 -1.08 -0.36
C THR A 175 2.13 -0.17 -0.20
N VAL A 176 1.31 -0.44 0.82
CA VAL A 176 0.38 0.55 1.40
C VAL A 176 1.08 1.21 2.57
N HIS A 177 1.23 2.53 2.52
CA HIS A 177 1.87 3.31 3.56
C HIS A 177 0.85 3.74 4.61
N THR A 178 1.23 3.60 5.87
CA THR A 178 0.41 4.04 7.01
C THR A 178 1.18 5.12 7.76
N ILE A 179 0.59 6.32 7.87
CA ILE A 179 1.20 7.44 8.57
C ILE A 179 0.18 8.16 9.45
N PHE A 180 0.67 8.91 10.42
CA PHE A 180 -0.13 9.88 11.17
C PHE A 180 -0.68 10.95 10.23
N TYR A 181 -1.86 11.47 10.55
CA TYR A 181 -2.56 12.46 9.74
C TYR A 181 -1.72 13.73 9.60
N PRO A 182 -1.35 14.15 8.37
CA PRO A 182 -0.57 15.36 8.18
C PRO A 182 -1.41 16.61 8.45
N LYS A 183 -0.93 17.46 9.36
CA LYS A 183 -1.66 18.65 9.79
C LYS A 183 -1.85 19.61 8.61
N GLY A 184 -3.10 19.98 8.37
CA GLY A 184 -3.47 20.93 7.31
C GLY A 184 -3.54 20.33 5.91
N LEU A 185 -3.28 19.03 5.77
CA LEU A 185 -3.46 18.32 4.51
C LEU A 185 -4.94 18.03 4.28
N LYS A 186 -5.50 18.58 3.20
CA LYS A 186 -6.79 18.10 2.72
C LYS A 186 -6.56 16.77 2.01
N LEU A 187 -7.10 15.69 2.57
CA LEU A 187 -6.96 14.37 1.97
C LEU A 187 -7.71 14.33 0.62
N PRO A 188 -7.13 13.69 -0.42
CA PRO A 188 -7.86 13.34 -1.61
C PRO A 188 -9.09 12.50 -1.23
N GLU A 189 -10.17 12.63 -2.00
CA GLU A 189 -11.34 11.75 -1.84
C GLU A 189 -10.90 10.29 -1.95
N ILE A 190 -11.43 9.46 -1.05
CA ILE A 190 -11.20 8.02 -1.09
C ILE A 190 -11.82 7.52 -2.40
N GLN A 191 -11.03 6.77 -3.18
CA GLN A 191 -11.56 6.10 -4.35
C GLN A 191 -12.27 4.85 -3.86
N ASP A 192 -13.59 4.95 -3.66
CA ASP A 192 -14.41 3.78 -3.40
C ASP A 192 -14.34 2.88 -4.63
N VAL A 193 -13.89 1.64 -4.42
CA VAL A 193 -14.01 0.57 -5.41
C VAL A 193 -15.42 0.01 -5.24
N GLU A 194 -16.32 0.30 -6.19
CA GLU A 194 -17.70 -0.22 -6.20
C GLU A 194 -17.77 -1.73 -6.44
#